data_AF-A0A1H7JNC9-F1
#
_entry.id   AF-A0A1H7JNC9-F1
#
_cell.length_a   1.000
_cell.length_b   1.000
_cell.length_c   1.000
_cell.angle_alpha   90.00
_cell.angle_beta   90.00
_cell.angle_gamma   90.00
#
_symmetry.space_group_name_H-M   'P 1'
#
loop_
_entity.id
_entity.type
_entity.pdbx_description
1 polymer ?
#
loop_
_entity_poly.entity_id
_entity_poly.type
_entity_poly.pdbx_seq_one_letter_code
_entity_poly.pdbx_strand_id
1 'polypeptide(L)'
;MQRLNWRKAVVACAGVLLPLPLVLLLGGLLKLDVPVSAPPGERVSPMLTAEQRLRLVTYGRACGPGKACEPPLGCLFDVRYARSTCSDSQCWGDDQCPEGQSCQGVATWGDGPLVRVCVPLGPRQEGEGCVPLPRDKANACAPGLVCGGRTEGWCARPCRLGDTRGCSEGFFCADTIPRPLCLPTCEARGCPAGQQCIRFDEGVSVCAQVYGPHCLQTPCTDGRKCDVNYAPPYPDKVWMECVEPCGENLPPCGARKVCDGWHCLTACEPQGPQVCGEGYHCSRRGEDRPFSCQPIYWDETMAY
;
A
#
# COMPACT_ATOMS: atom_id res chain seq x y z
N MET A 1 79.45 -9.21 23.83
CA MET A 1 79.38 -9.23 22.36
C MET A 1 78.50 -10.40 21.91
N GLN A 2 77.27 -10.14 21.47
CA GLN A 2 76.44 -11.10 20.73
C GLN A 2 76.07 -10.43 19.40
N ARG A 3 76.63 -10.95 18.30
CA ARG A 3 76.32 -10.47 16.94
C ARG A 3 74.93 -10.97 16.56
N LEU A 4 73.97 -10.06 16.53
CA LEU A 4 72.61 -10.34 16.08
C LEU A 4 72.65 -10.74 14.60
N ASN A 5 72.23 -11.97 14.31
CA ASN A 5 72.38 -12.60 13.00
C ASN A 5 71.27 -12.08 12.05
N TRP A 6 71.46 -10.84 11.58
CA TRP A 6 70.59 -10.07 10.68
C TRP A 6 70.01 -10.87 9.51
N ARG A 7 70.75 -11.86 9.00
CA ARG A 7 70.29 -12.73 7.90
C ARG A 7 69.04 -13.54 8.23
N LYS A 8 68.80 -13.90 9.51
CA LYS A 8 67.58 -14.62 9.92
C LYS A 8 66.36 -13.70 10.02
N ALA A 9 66.56 -12.42 10.34
CA ALA A 9 65.48 -11.43 10.40
C ALA A 9 64.92 -11.10 9.00
N VAL A 10 65.80 -11.01 8.00
CA VAL A 10 65.39 -10.70 6.61
C VAL A 10 64.55 -11.83 5.98
N VAL A 11 64.89 -13.09 6.26
CA VAL A 11 64.14 -14.26 5.74
C VAL A 11 62.75 -14.38 6.38
N ALA A 12 62.63 -14.07 7.67
CA ALA A 12 61.33 -14.08 8.36
C ALA A 12 60.38 -12.98 7.86
N CYS A 13 60.89 -11.79 7.53
CA CYS A 13 60.08 -10.72 6.95
C CYS A 13 59.62 -11.02 5.51
N ALA A 14 60.48 -11.66 4.70
CA ALA A 14 60.12 -12.01 3.33
C ALA A 14 59.02 -13.08 3.24
N GLY A 15 58.99 -14.05 4.16
CA GLY A 15 57.97 -15.11 4.20
C GLY A 15 56.56 -14.64 4.55
N VAL A 16 56.41 -13.51 5.23
CA VAL A 16 55.11 -12.95 5.67
C VAL A 16 54.60 -11.85 4.71
N LEU A 17 55.50 -11.12 4.05
CA LEU A 17 55.11 -10.01 3.16
C LEU A 17 54.75 -10.44 1.73
N LEU A 18 55.15 -11.63 1.29
CA LEU A 18 54.87 -12.14 -0.06
C LEU A 18 53.45 -12.70 -0.31
N PRO A 19 52.76 -13.38 0.65
CA PRO A 19 51.41 -13.86 0.41
C PRO A 19 50.34 -12.77 0.58
N LEU A 20 50.62 -11.70 1.34
CA LEU A 20 49.67 -10.62 1.61
C LEU A 20 49.11 -9.91 0.36
N PRO A 21 49.93 -9.51 -0.63
CA PRO A 21 49.40 -8.86 -1.83
C PRO A 21 48.57 -9.82 -2.69
N LEU A 22 48.85 -11.12 -2.68
CA LEU A 22 48.07 -12.12 -3.42
C LEU A 22 46.69 -12.36 -2.78
N VAL A 23 46.61 -12.40 -1.45
CA VAL A 23 45.32 -12.48 -0.72
C VAL A 23 44.48 -11.21 -0.93
N LEU A 24 45.12 -10.03 -0.98
CA LEU A 24 44.42 -8.77 -1.29
C LEU A 24 43.95 -8.70 -2.75
N LEU A 25 44.73 -9.21 -3.71
CA LEU A 25 44.33 -9.29 -5.13
C LEU A 25 43.20 -10.29 -5.36
N LEU A 26 43.20 -11.45 -4.69
CA LEU A 26 42.13 -12.44 -4.77
C LEU A 26 40.85 -11.99 -4.03
N GLY A 27 40.97 -11.22 -2.94
CA GLY A 27 39.84 -10.61 -2.24
C GLY A 27 39.13 -9.52 -3.06
N GLY A 28 39.83 -8.88 -4.01
CA GLY A 28 39.25 -7.90 -4.94
C GLY A 28 38.39 -8.51 -6.03
N LEU A 29 38.74 -9.71 -6.53
CA LEU A 29 38.02 -10.38 -7.61
C LEU A 29 36.74 -11.12 -7.16
N LEU A 30 36.56 -11.34 -5.85
CA LEU A 30 35.34 -11.93 -5.27
C LEU A 30 34.35 -10.89 -4.75
N LYS A 31 34.67 -9.59 -4.85
CA LYS A 31 33.66 -8.55 -4.74
C LYS A 31 32.90 -8.51 -6.06
N LEU A 32 31.86 -9.35 -6.12
CA LEU A 32 30.75 -9.13 -7.03
C LEU A 32 30.28 -7.70 -6.77
N ASP A 33 30.66 -6.77 -7.65
CA ASP A 33 30.14 -5.40 -7.65
C ASP A 33 28.64 -5.49 -7.91
N VAL A 34 27.87 -5.66 -6.83
CA VAL A 34 26.50 -5.19 -6.80
C VAL A 34 26.64 -3.68 -6.78
N PRO A 35 26.19 -2.95 -7.81
CA PRO A 35 26.23 -1.50 -7.79
C PRO A 35 25.29 -1.00 -6.69
N VAL A 36 25.82 -0.87 -5.47
CA VAL A 36 25.19 -0.13 -4.37
C VAL A 36 25.71 1.28 -4.47
N SER A 37 25.09 2.06 -5.35
CA SER A 37 25.08 3.53 -5.31
C SER A 37 23.93 4.01 -6.18
N ALA A 38 22.69 3.72 -5.75
CA ALA A 38 21.57 4.54 -6.15
C ALA A 38 21.55 5.78 -5.22
N PRO A 39 21.29 6.99 -5.73
CA PRO A 39 21.06 8.18 -4.90
C PRO A 39 19.90 7.94 -3.91
N PRO A 40 19.62 8.84 -2.94
CA PRO A 40 18.40 8.76 -2.14
C PRO A 40 17.19 8.92 -3.06
N GLY A 41 16.78 7.79 -3.61
CA GLY A 41 15.80 7.57 -4.64
C GLY A 41 15.31 6.16 -4.44
N GLU A 42 14.00 5.98 -4.60
CA GLU A 42 13.22 4.74 -4.42
C GLU A 42 14.11 3.48 -4.40
N ARG A 43 14.32 2.91 -3.20
CA ARG A 43 15.01 1.63 -3.08
C ARG A 43 14.10 0.57 -3.68
N VAL A 44 14.34 0.15 -4.92
CA VAL A 44 13.55 -0.90 -5.58
C VAL A 44 14.26 -2.24 -5.42
N SER A 45 13.53 -3.27 -4.99
CA SER A 45 14.02 -4.65 -4.92
C SER A 45 14.35 -5.15 -6.34
N PRO A 46 15.48 -5.83 -6.59
CA PRO A 46 15.78 -6.37 -7.91
C PRO A 46 14.85 -7.54 -8.26
N MET A 47 14.84 -7.95 -9.53
CA MET A 47 14.30 -9.27 -9.93
C MET A 47 15.40 -10.32 -9.78
N LEU A 48 15.23 -11.22 -8.82
CA LEU A 48 16.14 -12.29 -8.47
C LEU A 48 15.92 -13.54 -9.32
N THR A 49 17.00 -14.28 -9.57
CA THR A 49 16.93 -15.60 -10.19
C THR A 49 16.42 -16.66 -9.19
N ALA A 50 16.02 -17.82 -9.70
CA ALA A 50 15.63 -18.95 -8.85
C ALA A 50 16.74 -19.35 -7.86
N GLU A 51 17.99 -19.38 -8.31
CA GLU A 51 19.15 -19.70 -7.46
C GLU A 51 19.36 -18.67 -6.36
N GLN A 52 19.19 -17.37 -6.66
CA GLN A 52 19.30 -16.31 -5.66
C GLN A 52 18.17 -16.41 -4.62
N ARG A 53 16.94 -16.68 -5.06
CA ARG A 53 15.78 -16.87 -4.17
C ARG A 53 15.97 -18.04 -3.22
N LEU A 54 16.53 -19.16 -3.68
CA LEU A 54 16.82 -20.33 -2.84
C LEU A 54 17.86 -20.06 -1.73
N ARG A 55 18.69 -19.03 -1.89
CA ARG A 55 19.69 -18.63 -0.87
C ARG A 55 19.11 -17.73 0.21
N LEU A 56 17.90 -17.19 0.01
CA LEU A 56 17.24 -16.29 0.96
C LEU A 56 16.23 -17.08 1.79
N VAL A 57 16.52 -17.23 3.07
CA VAL A 57 15.73 -18.04 4.03
C VAL A 57 14.29 -17.52 4.15
N THR A 58 14.13 -16.21 4.07
CA THR A 58 12.87 -15.49 4.23
C THR A 58 12.06 -15.41 2.94
N TYR A 59 12.61 -15.76 1.78
CA TYR A 59 11.90 -15.65 0.50
C TYR A 59 10.57 -16.44 0.52
N GLY A 60 9.47 -15.77 0.16
CA GLY A 60 8.12 -16.33 0.19
C GLY A 60 7.54 -16.60 1.58
N ARG A 61 8.27 -16.28 2.67
CA ARG A 61 7.77 -16.41 4.04
C ARG A 61 6.89 -15.23 4.42
N ALA A 62 5.99 -15.46 5.36
CA ALA A 62 5.15 -14.42 5.92
C ALA A 62 5.98 -13.37 6.67
N CYS A 63 5.64 -12.09 6.51
CA CYS A 63 6.33 -10.96 7.10
C CYS A 63 5.33 -9.93 7.67
N GLY A 64 5.83 -8.95 8.43
CA GLY A 64 4.99 -7.90 9.02
C GLY A 64 5.68 -7.23 10.22
N PRO A 65 4.93 -6.54 11.09
CA PRO A 65 5.48 -5.95 12.30
C PRO A 65 6.27 -6.98 13.13
N GLY A 66 7.55 -6.71 13.37
CA GLY A 66 8.45 -7.62 14.11
C GLY A 66 8.99 -8.82 13.33
N LYS A 67 8.63 -9.01 12.05
CA LYS A 67 9.14 -10.07 11.16
C LYS A 67 9.66 -9.45 9.87
N ALA A 68 10.93 -9.04 9.88
CA ALA A 68 11.59 -8.41 8.75
C ALA A 68 12.03 -9.42 7.68
N CYS A 69 12.09 -8.97 6.43
CA CYS A 69 12.62 -9.71 5.31
C CYS A 69 14.14 -9.52 5.19
N GLU A 70 14.85 -10.52 4.69
CA GLU A 70 16.27 -10.36 4.34
C GLU A 70 16.42 -9.40 3.15
N PRO A 71 17.36 -8.43 3.19
CA PRO A 71 17.69 -7.66 2.00
C PRO A 71 18.11 -8.58 0.83
N PRO A 72 17.70 -8.27 -0.42
CA PRO A 72 17.02 -7.05 -0.87
C PRO A 72 15.49 -7.18 -0.93
N LEU A 73 14.89 -8.15 -0.25
CA LEU A 73 13.44 -8.41 -0.31
C LEU A 73 12.64 -7.31 0.40
N GLY A 74 11.45 -7.03 -0.13
CA GLY A 74 10.45 -6.20 0.53
C GLY A 74 9.32 -7.05 1.10
N CYS A 75 8.68 -6.58 2.18
CA CYS A 75 7.51 -7.23 2.76
C CYS A 75 6.24 -6.78 2.02
N LEU A 76 5.91 -7.46 0.93
CA LEU A 76 4.80 -7.09 0.05
C LEU A 76 3.48 -7.64 0.59
N PHE A 77 2.50 -6.77 0.80
CA PHE A 77 1.12 -7.17 1.11
C PHE A 77 0.32 -7.35 -0.17
N ASP A 78 -0.10 -8.58 -0.44
CA ASP A 78 -0.93 -8.89 -1.59
C ASP A 78 -2.39 -9.07 -1.15
N VAL A 79 -3.21 -8.06 -1.39
CA VAL A 79 -4.64 -8.06 -1.04
C VAL A 79 -5.41 -9.18 -1.74
N ARG A 80 -4.90 -9.72 -2.86
CA ARG A 80 -5.52 -10.84 -3.58
C ARG A 80 -5.53 -12.12 -2.76
N TYR A 81 -4.52 -12.26 -1.90
CA TYR A 81 -4.36 -13.40 -0.99
C TYR A 81 -4.46 -13.00 0.49
N ALA A 82 -4.73 -11.72 0.77
CA ALA A 82 -4.77 -11.13 2.11
C ALA A 82 -3.56 -11.52 2.98
N ARG A 83 -2.35 -11.54 2.39
CA ARG A 83 -1.12 -11.95 3.09
C ARG A 83 0.06 -11.07 2.73
N SER A 84 0.94 -10.89 3.71
CA SER A 84 2.24 -10.24 3.51
C SER A 84 3.34 -11.28 3.36
N THR A 85 4.12 -11.22 2.29
CA THR A 85 5.24 -12.13 2.05
C THR A 85 6.50 -11.40 1.64
N CYS A 86 7.66 -11.92 2.03
CA CYS A 86 8.94 -11.41 1.55
C CYS A 86 9.12 -11.75 0.08
N SER A 87 9.29 -10.73 -0.76
CA SER A 87 9.34 -10.89 -2.21
C SER A 87 10.31 -9.93 -2.86
N ASP A 88 10.79 -10.33 -4.03
CA ASP A 88 11.59 -9.53 -4.95
C ASP A 88 10.71 -9.02 -6.11
N SER A 89 11.24 -8.17 -6.98
CA SER A 89 10.49 -7.67 -8.13
C SER A 89 10.19 -8.79 -9.14
N GLN A 90 9.03 -8.71 -9.78
CA GLN A 90 8.56 -9.68 -10.79
C GLN A 90 8.75 -9.17 -12.23
N CYS A 91 8.98 -7.87 -12.39
CA CYS A 91 9.13 -7.20 -13.68
C CYS A 91 10.09 -6.01 -13.57
N TRP A 92 10.67 -5.62 -14.70
CA TRP A 92 11.47 -4.41 -14.87
C TRP A 92 10.74 -3.33 -15.68
N GLY A 93 9.87 -3.75 -16.59
CA GLY A 93 9.09 -2.91 -17.49
C GLY A 93 7.82 -3.59 -17.97
N ASP A 94 6.96 -2.82 -18.64
CA ASP A 94 5.63 -3.25 -19.07
C ASP A 94 5.67 -4.40 -20.09
N ASP A 95 6.75 -4.54 -20.84
CA ASP A 95 6.98 -5.58 -21.85
C ASP A 95 7.04 -7.00 -21.25
N GLN A 96 7.29 -7.10 -19.94
CA GLN A 96 7.32 -8.37 -19.20
C GLN A 96 5.98 -8.72 -18.56
N CYS A 97 5.00 -7.82 -18.64
CA CYS A 97 3.69 -8.02 -18.05
C CYS A 97 2.68 -8.55 -19.09
N PRO A 98 1.70 -9.37 -18.66
CA PRO A 98 0.60 -9.80 -19.52
C PRO A 98 -0.18 -8.61 -20.09
N GLU A 99 -0.88 -8.83 -21.21
CA GLU A 99 -1.72 -7.82 -21.83
C GLU A 99 -2.73 -7.22 -20.83
N GLY A 100 -2.83 -5.88 -20.83
CA GLY A 100 -3.70 -5.14 -19.92
C GLY A 100 -3.15 -5.04 -18.48
N GLN A 101 -1.85 -5.21 -18.29
CA GLN A 101 -1.13 -4.94 -17.04
C GLN A 101 0.07 -4.02 -17.29
N SER A 102 0.57 -3.37 -16.24
CA SER A 102 1.78 -2.54 -16.27
C SER A 102 2.69 -2.87 -15.09
N CYS A 103 4.00 -2.70 -15.27
CA CYS A 103 4.98 -2.96 -14.24
C CYS A 103 5.08 -1.77 -13.29
N GLN A 104 4.48 -1.87 -12.12
CA GLN A 104 4.44 -0.77 -11.13
C GLN A 104 5.20 -1.12 -9.86
N GLY A 105 5.89 -0.13 -9.30
CA GLY A 105 6.51 -0.23 -7.98
C GLY A 105 5.44 -0.11 -6.89
N VAL A 106 5.35 -1.10 -6.03
CA VAL A 106 4.38 -1.14 -4.92
C VAL A 106 5.12 -0.97 -3.60
N ALA A 107 4.52 -0.17 -2.71
CA ALA A 107 4.99 0.01 -1.35
C ALA A 107 5.07 -1.33 -0.61
N THR A 108 6.11 -1.54 0.18
CA THR A 108 6.18 -2.66 1.10
C THR A 108 6.05 -2.19 2.54
N TRP A 109 5.74 -3.10 3.46
CA TRP A 109 5.58 -2.75 4.87
C TRP A 109 6.85 -2.12 5.46
N GLY A 110 6.67 -1.04 6.22
CA GLY A 110 7.76 -0.25 6.80
C GLY A 110 8.54 0.52 5.75
N ASP A 111 9.80 0.87 6.06
CA ASP A 111 10.70 1.56 5.11
C ASP A 111 11.47 0.58 4.20
N GLY A 112 10.80 -0.52 3.83
CA GLY A 112 11.34 -1.56 2.96
C GLY A 112 11.50 -1.10 1.51
N PRO A 113 12.24 -1.85 0.68
CA PRO A 113 12.33 -1.53 -0.73
C PRO A 113 10.96 -1.69 -1.43
N LEU A 114 10.67 -0.86 -2.43
CA LEU A 114 9.55 -1.08 -3.33
C LEU A 114 9.74 -2.40 -4.08
N VAL A 115 8.66 -3.09 -4.35
CA VAL A 115 8.67 -4.30 -5.18
C VAL A 115 7.89 -4.02 -6.46
N ARG A 116 8.50 -4.27 -7.61
CA ARG A 116 7.81 -4.13 -8.90
C ARG A 116 7.00 -5.36 -9.22
N VAL A 117 5.74 -5.17 -9.55
CA VAL A 117 4.79 -6.25 -9.88
C VAL A 117 3.93 -5.82 -11.05
N CYS A 118 3.43 -6.79 -11.81
CA CYS A 118 2.47 -6.52 -12.86
C CYS A 118 1.10 -6.24 -12.24
N VAL A 119 0.64 -4.99 -12.38
CA VAL A 119 -0.63 -4.49 -11.85
C VAL A 119 -1.63 -4.37 -13.01
N PRO A 120 -2.88 -4.84 -12.85
CA PRO A 120 -3.92 -4.65 -13.85
C PRO A 120 -4.13 -3.18 -14.22
N LEU A 121 -4.43 -2.92 -15.48
CA LEU A 121 -4.94 -1.62 -15.94
C LEU A 121 -6.47 -1.63 -15.88
N GLY A 122 -7.05 -0.56 -15.36
CA GLY A 122 -8.47 -0.44 -15.10
C GLY A 122 -9.09 0.86 -15.63
N PRO A 123 -10.34 1.16 -15.23
CA PRO A 123 -11.06 2.33 -15.71
C PRO A 123 -10.89 3.56 -14.81
N ARG A 124 -10.27 3.44 -13.62
CA ARG A 124 -10.25 4.53 -12.63
C ARG A 124 -9.42 5.71 -13.14
N GLN A 125 -10.01 6.90 -13.10
CA GLN A 125 -9.42 8.12 -13.65
C GLN A 125 -8.51 8.83 -12.65
N GLU A 126 -7.77 9.84 -13.12
CA GLU A 126 -6.93 10.66 -12.24
C GLU A 126 -7.79 11.34 -11.16
N GLY A 127 -7.39 11.20 -9.90
CA GLY A 127 -8.12 11.69 -8.74
C GLY A 127 -9.17 10.71 -8.18
N GLU A 128 -9.44 9.59 -8.84
CA GLU A 128 -10.27 8.52 -8.28
C GLU A 128 -9.42 7.61 -7.40
N GLY A 129 -10.00 7.11 -6.30
CA GLY A 129 -9.31 6.14 -5.46
C GLY A 129 -9.15 4.77 -6.13
N CYS A 130 -8.22 3.99 -5.62
CA CYS A 130 -7.78 2.71 -6.16
C CYS A 130 -7.23 1.78 -5.08
N VAL A 131 -6.99 0.52 -5.47
CA VAL A 131 -6.29 -0.45 -4.62
C VAL A 131 -4.90 -0.71 -5.24
N PRO A 132 -3.78 -0.59 -4.50
CA PRO A 132 -2.43 -0.73 -5.06
C PRO A 132 -2.14 -2.08 -5.75
N LEU A 133 -2.74 -3.17 -5.27
CA LEU A 133 -2.66 -4.50 -5.86
C LEU A 133 -4.06 -5.08 -6.11
N PRO A 134 -4.86 -4.46 -7.00
CA PRO A 134 -6.27 -4.79 -7.11
C PRO A 134 -6.48 -6.23 -7.59
N ARG A 135 -7.53 -6.90 -7.07
CA ARG A 135 -7.94 -8.25 -7.50
C ARG A 135 -8.54 -8.23 -8.91
N ASP A 136 -9.24 -7.16 -9.23
CA ASP A 136 -9.97 -6.95 -10.48
C ASP A 136 -9.59 -5.62 -11.13
N LYS A 137 -10.01 -5.42 -12.37
CA LYS A 137 -9.73 -4.19 -13.10
C LYS A 137 -10.57 -3.01 -12.61
N ALA A 138 -11.73 -3.20 -11.99
CA ALA A 138 -12.61 -2.10 -11.59
C ALA A 138 -11.97 -1.20 -10.53
N ASN A 139 -11.11 -1.78 -9.68
CA ASN A 139 -10.33 -1.09 -8.65
C ASN A 139 -8.97 -0.54 -9.13
N ALA A 140 -8.65 -0.71 -10.41
CA ALA A 140 -7.34 -0.37 -10.97
C ALA A 140 -7.33 0.94 -11.76
N CYS A 141 -6.19 1.62 -11.77
CA CYS A 141 -6.01 2.87 -12.48
C CYS A 141 -5.96 2.71 -13.99
N ALA A 142 -6.41 3.76 -14.69
CA ALA A 142 -6.28 3.88 -16.13
C ALA A 142 -4.81 3.88 -16.60
N PRO A 143 -4.54 3.53 -17.87
CA PRO A 143 -3.19 3.55 -18.42
C PRO A 143 -2.47 4.89 -18.17
N GLY A 144 -1.21 4.82 -17.71
CA GLY A 144 -0.38 5.98 -17.42
C GLY A 144 -0.54 6.58 -16.01
N LEU A 145 -1.46 6.04 -15.20
CA LEU A 145 -1.65 6.43 -13.80
C LEU A 145 -1.05 5.39 -12.84
N VAL A 146 -0.62 5.86 -11.68
CA VAL A 146 -0.09 5.04 -10.58
C VAL A 146 -1.06 5.09 -9.42
N CYS A 147 -1.33 3.94 -8.80
CA CYS A 147 -2.06 3.89 -7.55
C CYS A 147 -1.10 4.14 -6.39
N GLY A 148 -1.27 5.25 -5.67
CA GLY A 148 -0.41 5.57 -4.53
C GLY A 148 -1.03 6.55 -3.54
N GLY A 149 -0.30 6.78 -2.46
CA GLY A 149 -0.76 7.43 -1.23
C GLY A 149 -0.26 6.64 -0.02
N ARG A 150 -0.18 7.27 1.15
CA ARG A 150 0.30 6.66 2.40
C ARG A 150 -0.82 5.96 3.15
N THR A 151 -2.01 6.57 3.22
CA THR A 151 -3.15 5.99 3.94
C THR A 151 -4.15 5.37 2.95
N GLU A 152 -4.59 6.13 1.96
CA GLU A 152 -5.49 5.67 0.90
C GLU A 152 -4.82 5.65 -0.47
N GLY A 153 -5.28 4.77 -1.36
CA GLY A 153 -4.80 4.72 -2.74
C GLY A 153 -5.56 5.66 -3.64
N TRP A 154 -4.85 6.50 -4.39
CA TRP A 154 -5.38 7.41 -5.41
C TRP A 154 -4.70 7.18 -6.75
N CYS A 155 -5.48 7.10 -7.82
CA CYS A 155 -4.98 7.09 -9.17
C CYS A 155 -4.46 8.47 -9.52
N ALA A 156 -3.16 8.59 -9.69
CA ALA A 156 -2.52 9.86 -9.91
C ALA A 156 -1.36 9.74 -10.88
N ARG A 157 -1.07 10.85 -11.58
CA ARG A 157 0.15 10.96 -12.35
C ARG A 157 1.32 11.33 -11.44
N PRO A 158 2.54 10.84 -11.74
CA PRO A 158 3.74 11.27 -11.03
C PRO A 158 3.98 12.77 -11.17
N CYS A 159 4.53 13.37 -10.12
CA CYS A 159 4.94 14.76 -10.10
C CYS A 159 6.33 14.92 -9.49
N ARG A 160 6.86 16.15 -9.52
CA ARG A 160 8.12 16.51 -8.88
C ARG A 160 7.84 17.50 -7.76
N LEU A 161 8.29 17.18 -6.55
CA LEU A 161 8.17 18.09 -5.42
C LEU A 161 8.83 19.45 -5.73
N GLY A 162 8.15 20.53 -5.37
CA GLY A 162 8.59 21.90 -5.63
C GLY A 162 8.28 22.43 -7.04
N ASP A 163 7.73 21.60 -7.95
CA ASP A 163 7.25 22.08 -9.24
C ASP A 163 5.80 22.60 -9.13
N THR A 164 5.64 23.92 -9.17
CA THR A 164 4.33 24.58 -9.07
C THR A 164 3.49 24.48 -10.34
N ARG A 165 4.05 23.98 -11.46
CA ARG A 165 3.31 23.71 -12.71
C ARG A 165 3.19 22.21 -13.01
N GLY A 166 3.68 21.36 -12.10
CA GLY A 166 3.73 19.93 -12.30
C GLY A 166 2.34 19.29 -12.35
N CYS A 167 1.40 19.77 -11.53
CA CYS A 167 0.03 19.25 -11.41
C CYS A 167 -1.02 20.15 -12.08
N SER A 168 -2.08 19.53 -12.58
CA SER A 168 -3.19 20.19 -13.26
C SER A 168 -4.03 20.97 -12.25
N GLU A 169 -4.87 21.89 -12.72
CA GLU A 169 -5.83 22.57 -11.85
C GLU A 169 -6.73 21.57 -11.12
N GLY A 170 -6.90 21.75 -9.81
CA GLY A 170 -7.61 20.80 -8.94
C GLY A 170 -6.73 19.67 -8.40
N PHE A 171 -5.42 19.74 -8.61
CA PHE A 171 -4.46 18.78 -8.07
C PHE A 171 -3.26 19.49 -7.43
N PHE A 172 -2.63 18.84 -6.47
CA PHE A 172 -1.38 19.29 -5.86
C PHE A 172 -0.35 18.15 -5.81
N CYS A 173 0.93 18.49 -5.87
CA CYS A 173 1.99 17.49 -5.80
C CYS A 173 2.27 17.15 -4.33
N ALA A 174 2.02 15.90 -3.95
CA ALA A 174 2.22 15.39 -2.60
C ALA A 174 3.41 14.43 -2.53
N ASP A 175 4.07 14.37 -1.36
CA ASP A 175 5.15 13.39 -1.09
C ASP A 175 4.57 12.05 -0.63
N THR A 176 4.11 11.27 -1.61
CA THR A 176 3.43 9.99 -1.44
C THR A 176 4.35 8.79 -1.67
N ILE A 177 3.83 7.59 -1.37
CA ILE A 177 4.47 6.30 -1.67
C ILE A 177 3.64 5.62 -2.79
N PRO A 178 4.26 5.01 -3.83
CA PRO A 178 5.69 4.74 -4.01
C PRO A 178 6.55 5.96 -4.35
N ARG A 179 5.93 7.06 -4.78
CA ARG A 179 6.61 8.25 -5.28
C ARG A 179 5.73 9.48 -5.16
N PRO A 180 6.23 10.70 -5.40
CA PRO A 180 5.39 11.89 -5.43
C PRO A 180 4.33 11.86 -6.54
N LEU A 181 3.09 12.20 -6.19
CA LEU A 181 1.91 12.10 -7.06
C LEU A 181 1.07 13.38 -7.05
N CYS A 182 0.38 13.66 -8.15
CA CYS A 182 -0.64 14.70 -8.23
C CYS A 182 -1.95 14.21 -7.59
N LEU A 183 -2.18 14.59 -6.33
CA LEU A 183 -3.38 14.23 -5.58
C LEU A 183 -4.50 15.26 -5.76
N PRO A 184 -5.78 14.83 -5.73
CA PRO A 184 -6.91 15.72 -6.00
C PRO A 184 -7.21 16.66 -4.81
N THR A 185 -7.72 17.85 -5.13
CA THR A 185 -8.24 18.81 -4.14
C THR A 185 -9.46 19.58 -4.67
N CYS A 186 -10.50 19.66 -3.84
CA CYS A 186 -11.72 20.42 -4.13
C CYS A 186 -11.83 21.73 -3.33
N GLU A 187 -10.89 22.03 -2.43
CA GLU A 187 -11.04 23.12 -1.46
C GLU A 187 -11.20 24.51 -2.09
N ALA A 188 -10.49 24.77 -3.19
CA ALA A 188 -10.53 26.05 -3.88
C ALA A 188 -11.66 26.15 -4.92
N ARG A 189 -12.06 25.01 -5.51
CA ARG A 189 -13.04 24.96 -6.62
C ARG A 189 -14.47 24.80 -6.12
N GLY A 190 -14.65 24.29 -4.90
CA GLY A 190 -15.93 23.81 -4.43
C GLY A 190 -16.39 22.57 -5.20
N CYS A 191 -17.58 22.08 -4.85
CA CYS A 191 -18.14 20.87 -5.45
C CYS A 191 -19.39 21.15 -6.27
N PRO A 192 -19.68 20.30 -7.27
CA PRO A 192 -20.96 20.31 -7.98
C PRO A 192 -22.16 20.24 -7.04
N ALA A 193 -23.32 20.70 -7.51
CA ALA A 193 -24.56 20.65 -6.74
C ALA A 193 -24.88 19.22 -6.29
N GLY A 194 -25.19 19.07 -5.00
CA GLY A 194 -25.48 17.77 -4.36
C GLY A 194 -24.23 17.03 -3.84
N GLN A 195 -23.03 17.53 -4.11
CA GLN A 195 -21.77 16.99 -3.58
C GLN A 195 -21.13 17.94 -2.57
N GLN A 196 -20.24 17.39 -1.77
CA GLN A 196 -19.51 18.12 -0.73
C GLN A 196 -18.02 17.78 -0.81
N CYS A 197 -17.18 18.73 -0.42
CA CYS A 197 -15.74 18.55 -0.45
C CYS A 197 -15.31 17.76 0.78
N ILE A 198 -15.01 16.47 0.59
CA ILE A 198 -14.64 15.55 1.67
C ILE A 198 -13.12 15.49 1.75
N ARG A 199 -12.59 15.76 2.95
CA ARG A 199 -11.16 15.71 3.23
C ARG A 199 -10.76 14.33 3.70
N PHE A 200 -9.64 13.85 3.17
CA PHE A 200 -8.96 12.62 3.55
C PHE A 200 -7.57 12.97 4.08
N ASP A 201 -6.79 11.96 4.43
CA ASP A 201 -5.40 12.15 4.83
C ASP A 201 -4.57 12.75 3.68
N GLU A 202 -3.33 13.16 4.01
CA GLU A 202 -2.36 13.70 3.03
C GLU A 202 -2.82 14.98 2.30
N GLY A 203 -3.86 15.64 2.81
CA GLY A 203 -4.43 16.85 2.20
C GLY A 203 -5.33 16.57 1.00
N VAL A 204 -5.62 15.30 0.71
CA VAL A 204 -6.53 14.92 -0.36
C VAL A 204 -7.92 15.43 -0.06
N SER A 205 -8.59 15.97 -1.07
CA SER A 205 -10.03 16.23 -0.97
C SER A 205 -10.74 15.98 -2.29
N VAL A 206 -11.89 15.31 -2.21
CA VAL A 206 -12.70 14.97 -3.38
C VAL A 206 -14.16 15.37 -3.18
N CYS A 207 -14.82 15.68 -4.29
CA CYS A 207 -16.24 15.96 -4.30
C CYS A 207 -17.03 14.66 -4.31
N ALA A 208 -17.84 14.46 -3.29
CA ALA A 208 -18.67 13.26 -3.17
C ALA A 208 -20.03 13.56 -2.54
N GLN A 209 -21.01 12.73 -2.89
CA GLN A 209 -22.26 12.62 -2.17
C GLN A 209 -22.05 11.80 -0.90
N VAL A 210 -22.52 12.33 0.23
CA VAL A 210 -22.39 11.68 1.53
C VAL A 210 -23.62 10.84 1.84
N TYR A 211 -23.39 9.56 2.13
CA TYR A 211 -24.39 8.62 2.63
C TYR A 211 -24.16 8.36 4.11
N GLY A 212 -25.25 8.24 4.89
CA GLY A 212 -25.19 8.09 6.34
C GLY A 212 -25.06 9.42 7.10
N PRO A 213 -24.87 9.38 8.44
CA PRO A 213 -24.68 10.58 9.25
C PRO A 213 -23.39 11.30 8.84
N HIS A 214 -23.48 12.59 8.51
CA HIS A 214 -22.33 13.40 8.12
C HIS A 214 -21.41 13.71 9.31
N CYS A 215 -20.66 12.72 9.76
CA CYS A 215 -19.94 12.78 11.03
C CYS A 215 -18.72 13.72 11.05
N LEU A 216 -18.26 14.18 9.88
CA LEU A 216 -17.26 15.26 9.77
C LEU A 216 -17.83 16.66 10.05
N GLN A 217 -19.14 16.86 9.85
CA GLN A 217 -19.82 18.14 10.12
C GLN A 217 -20.50 18.11 11.48
N THR A 218 -21.13 16.98 11.81
CA THR A 218 -21.77 16.76 13.10
C THR A 218 -20.97 15.71 13.87
N PRO A 219 -20.15 16.10 14.86
CA PRO A 219 -19.32 15.16 15.59
C PRO A 219 -20.13 14.02 16.21
N CYS A 220 -19.55 12.82 16.19
CA CYS A 220 -20.18 11.66 16.82
C CYS A 220 -20.29 11.84 18.33
N THR A 221 -21.45 11.51 18.89
CA THR A 221 -21.66 11.52 20.34
C THR A 221 -21.01 10.30 21.00
N ASP A 222 -20.79 10.38 22.30
CA ASP A 222 -20.43 9.24 23.17
C ASP A 222 -19.08 8.59 22.83
N GLY A 223 -18.13 9.40 22.31
CA GLY A 223 -16.77 8.93 22.01
C GLY A 223 -16.67 8.00 20.80
N ARG A 224 -17.75 7.86 20.01
CA ARG A 224 -17.74 7.09 18.76
C ARG A 224 -16.81 7.74 17.74
N LYS A 225 -16.17 6.91 16.90
CA LYS A 225 -15.29 7.38 15.84
C LYS A 225 -16.12 7.68 14.58
N CYS A 226 -15.83 8.78 13.91
CA CYS A 226 -16.32 9.00 12.55
C CYS A 226 -15.51 8.12 11.60
N ASP A 227 -16.19 7.14 11.01
CA ASP A 227 -15.61 6.29 9.98
C ASP A 227 -16.03 6.83 8.62
N VAL A 228 -15.04 7.15 7.79
CA VAL A 228 -15.24 7.72 6.46
C VAL A 228 -14.75 6.70 5.46
N ASN A 229 -15.68 6.08 4.74
CA ASN A 229 -15.38 5.05 3.79
C ASN A 229 -15.57 5.56 2.37
N TYR A 230 -14.54 5.35 1.57
CA TYR A 230 -14.54 5.55 0.13
C TYR A 230 -14.28 4.20 -0.55
N ALA A 231 -14.95 3.94 -1.66
CA ALA A 231 -14.76 2.72 -2.43
C ALA A 231 -14.41 3.06 -3.88
N PRO A 232 -13.29 2.56 -4.45
CA PRO A 232 -12.87 2.86 -5.82
C PRO A 232 -13.95 2.72 -6.92
N PRO A 233 -14.86 1.73 -6.86
CA PRO A 233 -15.94 1.61 -7.84
C PRO A 233 -16.97 2.74 -7.79
N TYR A 234 -17.01 3.52 -6.70
CA TYR A 234 -17.97 4.59 -6.41
C TYR A 234 -17.27 5.93 -6.15
N PRO A 235 -16.61 6.53 -7.17
CA PRO A 235 -15.70 7.66 -6.98
C PRO A 235 -16.37 8.96 -6.49
N ASP A 236 -17.68 9.09 -6.72
CA ASP A 236 -18.50 10.25 -6.34
C ASP A 236 -19.31 10.01 -5.06
N LYS A 237 -19.04 8.92 -4.33
CA LYS A 237 -19.80 8.54 -3.12
C LYS A 237 -18.89 8.26 -1.95
N VAL A 238 -19.32 8.72 -0.78
CA VAL A 238 -18.65 8.45 0.49
C VAL A 238 -19.69 8.02 1.51
N TRP A 239 -19.37 6.97 2.26
CA TRP A 239 -20.20 6.50 3.37
C TRP A 239 -19.58 6.96 4.67
N MET A 240 -20.37 7.66 5.47
CA MET A 240 -19.96 8.14 6.78
C MET A 240 -20.82 7.49 7.85
N GLU A 241 -20.17 6.99 8.90
CA GLU A 241 -20.88 6.43 10.03
C GLU A 241 -20.18 6.78 11.35
N CYS A 242 -20.99 7.02 12.39
CA CYS A 242 -20.49 7.06 13.76
C CYS A 242 -20.39 5.64 14.31
N VAL A 243 -19.25 5.01 14.08
CA VAL A 243 -19.04 3.61 14.42
C VAL A 243 -18.76 3.42 15.91
N GLU A 244 -19.44 2.43 16.46
CA GLU A 244 -19.16 1.86 17.77
C GLU A 244 -18.39 0.56 17.53
N PRO A 245 -17.12 0.47 17.97
CA PRO A 245 -16.31 -0.71 17.70
C PRO A 245 -16.79 -1.89 18.55
N CYS A 246 -16.72 -3.09 17.99
CA CYS A 246 -17.09 -4.33 18.66
C CYS A 246 -16.09 -5.44 18.35
N GLY A 247 -16.09 -6.49 19.17
CA GLY A 247 -15.22 -7.64 18.99
C GLY A 247 -14.64 -8.15 20.29
N GLU A 248 -13.56 -8.91 20.19
CA GLU A 248 -12.86 -9.44 21.36
C GLU A 248 -12.33 -8.30 22.24
N ASN A 249 -12.61 -8.36 23.54
CA ASN A 249 -12.26 -7.34 24.54
C ASN A 249 -12.97 -5.97 24.39
N LEU A 250 -14.03 -5.88 23.59
CA LEU A 250 -14.86 -4.69 23.47
C LEU A 250 -16.28 -4.94 24.00
N PRO A 251 -17.01 -3.90 24.45
CA PRO A 251 -18.40 -4.03 24.85
C PRO A 251 -19.28 -4.61 23.73
N PRO A 252 -20.36 -5.35 24.06
CA PRO A 252 -21.33 -5.78 23.08
C PRO A 252 -22.05 -4.56 22.50
N CYS A 253 -22.47 -4.68 21.25
CA CYS A 253 -23.22 -3.63 20.57
C CYS A 253 -24.52 -3.28 21.31
N GLY A 254 -24.85 -1.98 21.30
CA GLY A 254 -26.11 -1.48 21.83
C GLY A 254 -27.35 -2.12 21.20
N ALA A 255 -28.52 -1.87 21.79
CA ALA A 255 -29.78 -2.48 21.37
C ALA A 255 -30.08 -2.26 19.87
N ARG A 256 -30.58 -3.31 19.20
CA ARG A 256 -30.90 -3.35 17.75
C ARG A 256 -29.69 -3.21 16.81
N LYS A 257 -28.47 -3.42 17.33
CA LYS A 257 -27.26 -3.52 16.52
C LYS A 257 -26.63 -4.90 16.61
N VAL A 258 -25.88 -5.27 15.59
CA VAL A 258 -25.09 -6.50 15.52
C VAL A 258 -23.64 -6.17 15.22
N CYS A 259 -22.73 -6.98 15.75
CA CYS A 259 -21.30 -6.83 15.48
C CYS A 259 -20.97 -7.45 14.13
N ASP A 260 -20.60 -6.61 13.16
CA ASP A 260 -20.22 -7.03 11.82
C ASP A 260 -19.04 -6.20 11.31
N GLY A 261 -17.98 -6.87 10.85
CA GLY A 261 -16.75 -6.19 10.44
C GLY A 261 -16.07 -5.37 11.54
N TRP A 262 -16.20 -5.77 12.81
CA TRP A 262 -15.73 -5.02 14.00
C TRP A 262 -16.51 -3.73 14.29
N HIS A 263 -17.61 -3.49 13.58
CA HIS A 263 -18.48 -2.33 13.77
C HIS A 263 -19.86 -2.79 14.25
N CYS A 264 -20.47 -2.01 15.15
CA CYS A 264 -21.86 -2.21 15.53
C CYS A 264 -22.79 -1.57 14.50
N LEU A 265 -23.35 -2.38 13.62
CA LEU A 265 -24.26 -1.97 12.56
C LEU A 265 -25.72 -2.22 12.94
N THR A 266 -26.64 -1.44 12.37
CA THR A 266 -28.08 -1.64 12.55
C THR A 266 -28.49 -3.04 12.05
N ALA A 267 -29.17 -3.80 12.89
CA ALA A 267 -29.73 -5.10 12.51
C ALA A 267 -30.88 -4.91 11.50
N CYS A 268 -30.99 -5.82 10.55
CA CYS A 268 -32.05 -5.77 9.53
C CYS A 268 -32.58 -7.17 9.20
N GLU A 269 -33.70 -7.22 8.49
CA GLU A 269 -34.30 -8.44 7.98
C GLU A 269 -34.49 -8.31 6.45
N PRO A 270 -34.01 -9.26 5.63
CA PRO A 270 -34.06 -9.13 4.16
C PRO A 270 -35.47 -8.98 3.58
N GLN A 271 -36.47 -9.59 4.23
CA GLN A 271 -37.89 -9.52 3.84
C GLN A 271 -38.71 -8.62 4.77
N GLY A 272 -38.04 -7.93 5.71
CA GLY A 272 -38.67 -7.06 6.68
C GLY A 272 -38.91 -5.65 6.13
N PRO A 273 -39.41 -4.72 6.97
CA PRO A 273 -39.49 -3.32 6.61
C PRO A 273 -38.10 -2.76 6.26
N GLN A 274 -38.05 -1.84 5.30
CA GLN A 274 -36.81 -1.18 4.91
C GLN A 274 -36.32 -0.29 6.05
N VAL A 275 -35.36 -0.81 6.81
CA VAL A 275 -34.70 -0.12 7.94
C VAL A 275 -33.34 0.47 7.56
N CYS A 276 -32.74 0.01 6.46
CA CYS A 276 -31.48 0.52 5.98
C CYS A 276 -31.67 1.84 5.24
N GLY A 277 -30.83 2.82 5.59
CA GLY A 277 -30.83 4.14 4.96
C GLY A 277 -30.36 4.09 3.51
N GLU A 278 -30.52 5.22 2.81
CA GLU A 278 -30.02 5.36 1.44
C GLU A 278 -28.52 5.06 1.36
N GLY A 279 -28.09 4.31 0.34
CA GLY A 279 -26.71 3.86 0.18
C GLY A 279 -26.34 2.59 0.97
N TYR A 280 -27.30 2.02 1.72
CA TYR A 280 -27.13 0.78 2.48
C TYR A 280 -28.19 -0.24 2.09
N HIS A 281 -27.87 -1.52 2.22
CA HIS A 281 -28.79 -2.63 1.99
C HIS A 281 -28.68 -3.67 3.10
N CYS A 282 -29.71 -4.50 3.22
CA CYS A 282 -29.71 -5.57 4.22
C CYS A 282 -28.96 -6.79 3.67
N SER A 283 -27.80 -7.10 4.27
CA SER A 283 -26.89 -8.16 3.82
C SER A 283 -26.22 -8.85 5.00
N ARG A 284 -25.47 -9.93 4.71
CA ARG A 284 -24.63 -10.64 5.67
C ARG A 284 -23.33 -11.08 4.99
N ARG A 285 -22.20 -10.99 5.71
CA ARG A 285 -20.86 -11.35 5.18
C ARG A 285 -20.62 -12.86 5.02
N GLY A 286 -21.58 -13.70 5.36
CA GLY A 286 -21.48 -15.15 5.34
C GLY A 286 -22.74 -15.79 5.93
N GLU A 287 -22.94 -17.08 5.69
CA GLU A 287 -24.17 -17.75 6.11
C GLU A 287 -24.38 -17.75 7.64
N ASP A 288 -23.30 -17.81 8.40
CA ASP A 288 -23.30 -17.83 9.87
C ASP A 288 -23.32 -16.44 10.52
N ARG A 289 -23.35 -15.36 9.73
CA ARG A 289 -23.33 -13.99 10.23
C ARG A 289 -24.75 -13.39 10.29
N PRO A 290 -25.05 -12.56 11.30
CA PRO A 290 -26.33 -11.88 11.37
C PRO A 290 -26.50 -10.89 10.22
N PHE A 291 -27.74 -10.64 9.83
CA PHE A 291 -28.06 -9.60 8.86
C PHE A 291 -27.88 -8.21 9.47
N SER A 292 -27.25 -7.34 8.71
CA SER A 292 -26.94 -5.96 9.09
C SER A 292 -27.15 -5.02 7.90
N CYS A 293 -27.39 -3.74 8.18
CA CYS A 293 -27.38 -2.72 7.15
C CYS A 293 -25.94 -2.42 6.75
N GLN A 294 -25.52 -2.99 5.61
CA GLN A 294 -24.18 -2.85 5.08
C GLN A 294 -24.18 -1.78 3.99
N PRO A 295 -23.08 -1.01 3.85
CA PRO A 295 -22.91 -0.16 2.68
C PRO A 295 -22.93 -0.98 1.39
N ILE A 296 -23.48 -0.43 0.31
CA ILE A 296 -23.58 -1.16 -0.99
C ILE A 296 -22.20 -1.58 -1.52
N TYR A 297 -21.15 -0.80 -1.24
CA TYR A 297 -19.79 -1.13 -1.69
C TYR A 297 -19.20 -2.39 -1.00
N TRP A 298 -19.80 -2.87 0.09
CA TRP A 298 -19.38 -4.10 0.77
C TRP A 298 -19.61 -5.33 -0.08
N ASP A 299 -20.66 -5.37 -0.89
CA ASP A 299 -20.94 -6.51 -1.77
C ASP A 299 -19.84 -6.67 -2.82
N GLU A 300 -19.28 -5.57 -3.33
CA GLU A 300 -18.22 -5.60 -4.36
C GLU A 300 -16.83 -5.84 -3.77
N THR A 301 -16.60 -5.40 -2.54
CA THR A 301 -15.32 -5.58 -1.85
C THR A 301 -15.21 -6.90 -1.10
N MET A 302 -16.33 -7.54 -0.77
CA MET A 302 -16.41 -8.81 -0.06
C MET A 302 -17.09 -9.94 -0.84
N ALA A 303 -17.37 -9.79 -2.14
CA ALA A 303 -17.72 -10.90 -3.03
C ALA A 303 -16.52 -11.83 -3.25
N TYR A 304 -16.05 -12.48 -2.17
CA TYR A 304 -15.04 -13.54 -2.16
C TYR A 304 -15.27 -14.47 -0.96
#